data_AF-A0A259SUY4-F1
#
_entry.id   AF-A0A259SUY4-F1
#
_cell.length_a   1.000
_cell.length_b   1.000
_cell.length_c   1.000
_cell.angle_alpha   90.00
_cell.angle_beta   90.00
_cell.angle_gamma   90.00
#
_symmetry.space_group_name_H-M   'P 1'
#
loop_
_entity.id
_entity.type
_entity.pdbx_description
1 polymer ?
#
loop_
_entity_poly.entity_id
_entity_poly.type
_entity_poly.pdbx_seq_one_letter_code
_entity_poly.pdbx_strand_id
1 'polypeptide(L)'
;MPTASPGAPDEADVAPAASVDDLLERAAGGDQQAFAEVYDALSSGVFGTCLAVLRDRDHAAEVTQEVMLELWRTAPRFDRRRGSARTWALTLAHRRAVDRVRSVQAERVRDQRVMDAHLERPFDVVAEEVEGTMDRARVRQCLGGLTPTQHEAVVLAYYGGRTYREVADQLATPVATVKTRIRDGLIRLRDCLGVER
;
A
#
# COMPACT_ATOMS: atom_id res chain seq x y z
N MET A 1 22.34 -19.99 -60.31
CA MET A 1 21.12 -19.17 -60.34
C MET A 1 20.50 -19.19 -58.94
N PRO A 2 20.48 -18.06 -58.22
CA PRO A 2 20.04 -17.95 -56.83
C PRO A 2 18.61 -17.43 -56.72
N THR A 3 17.81 -17.95 -55.79
CA THR A 3 16.61 -17.31 -55.21
C THR A 3 16.32 -18.02 -53.89
N ALA A 4 16.75 -17.48 -52.75
CA ALA A 4 16.14 -16.41 -51.95
C ALA A 4 15.54 -17.03 -50.68
N SER A 5 16.27 -16.89 -49.56
CA SER A 5 15.73 -17.12 -48.22
C SER A 5 14.55 -16.19 -47.97
N PRO A 6 13.43 -16.67 -47.40
CA PRO A 6 12.49 -15.78 -46.76
C PRO A 6 13.09 -15.32 -45.44
N GLY A 7 13.34 -14.02 -45.32
CA GLY A 7 13.78 -13.38 -44.09
C GLY A 7 12.79 -13.66 -42.96
N ALA A 8 13.32 -14.08 -41.82
CA ALA A 8 12.58 -14.05 -40.57
C ALA A 8 12.15 -12.59 -40.30
N PRO A 9 10.90 -12.36 -39.89
CA PRO A 9 10.46 -11.03 -39.48
C PRO A 9 11.25 -10.63 -38.24
N ASP A 10 11.88 -9.46 -38.37
CA ASP A 10 12.30 -8.52 -37.33
C ASP A 10 11.87 -8.96 -35.92
N GLU A 11 12.84 -9.48 -35.16
CA GLU A 11 12.75 -9.56 -33.70
C GLU A 11 12.65 -8.11 -33.22
N ALA A 12 11.42 -7.60 -33.23
CA ALA A 12 11.09 -6.33 -32.64
C ALA A 12 11.69 -6.32 -31.24
N ASP A 13 12.67 -5.45 -31.07
CA ASP A 13 13.31 -5.08 -29.82
C ASP A 13 12.21 -4.74 -28.81
N VAL A 14 11.72 -5.75 -28.08
CA VAL A 14 10.81 -5.55 -26.95
C VAL A 14 11.67 -4.94 -25.87
N ALA A 15 11.82 -3.61 -25.94
CA ALA A 15 12.42 -2.83 -24.89
C ALA A 15 11.80 -3.30 -23.56
N PRO A 16 12.62 -3.64 -22.56
CA PRO A 16 12.10 -4.14 -21.29
C PRO A 16 11.09 -3.13 -20.74
N ALA A 17 9.91 -3.61 -20.34
CA ALA A 17 8.88 -2.78 -19.74
C ALA A 17 9.51 -1.94 -18.62
N ALA A 18 9.37 -0.62 -18.71
CA ALA A 18 10.02 0.30 -17.79
C ALA A 18 9.57 0.00 -16.35
N SER A 19 10.51 -0.03 -15.40
CA SER A 19 10.17 -0.26 -14.00
C SER A 19 9.32 0.90 -13.47
N VAL A 20 8.50 0.64 -12.45
CA VAL A 20 7.69 1.69 -11.81
C VAL A 20 8.58 2.82 -11.25
N ASP A 21 9.81 2.49 -10.82
CA ASP A 21 10.78 3.47 -10.34
C ASP A 21 11.24 4.39 -11.49
N ASP A 22 11.56 3.84 -12.67
CA ASP A 22 11.95 4.63 -13.84
C ASP A 22 10.80 5.47 -14.39
N LEU A 23 9.58 4.92 -14.39
CA LEU A 23 8.37 5.65 -14.78
C LEU A 23 8.09 6.83 -13.84
N LEU A 24 8.29 6.66 -12.53
CA LEU A 24 8.09 7.73 -11.56
C LEU A 24 9.15 8.84 -11.67
N GLU A 25 10.40 8.49 -12.01
CA GLU A 25 11.44 9.48 -12.30
C GLU A 25 11.16 10.27 -13.59
N ARG A 26 10.62 9.62 -14.63
CA ARG A 26 10.15 10.33 -15.83
C ARG A 26 8.98 11.25 -15.51
N ALA A 27 8.01 10.77 -14.72
CA ALA A 27 6.89 11.57 -14.26
C ALA A 27 7.33 12.80 -13.45
N ALA A 28 8.42 12.69 -12.68
CA ALA A 28 9.02 13.84 -11.99
C ALA A 28 9.49 14.95 -12.94
N GLY A 29 9.85 14.61 -14.18
CA GLY A 29 10.16 15.54 -15.26
C GLY A 29 8.94 16.15 -15.96
N GLY A 30 7.71 15.80 -15.54
CA GLY A 30 6.46 16.26 -16.14
C GLY A 30 5.87 15.33 -17.21
N ASP A 31 6.44 14.13 -17.41
CA ASP A 31 5.92 13.14 -18.35
C ASP A 31 4.59 12.56 -17.84
N GLN A 32 3.48 13.06 -18.38
CA GLN A 32 2.13 12.63 -18.01
C GLN A 32 1.85 11.18 -18.40
N GLN A 33 2.44 10.70 -19.50
CA GLN A 33 2.23 9.34 -19.97
C GLN A 33 2.93 8.34 -19.04
N ALA A 34 4.16 8.66 -18.62
CA ALA A 34 4.87 7.85 -17.64
C ALA A 34 4.08 7.72 -16.33
N PHE A 35 3.40 8.79 -15.89
CA PHE A 35 2.56 8.69 -14.69
C PHE A 35 1.24 7.96 -14.90
N ALA A 36 0.65 7.98 -16.10
CA ALA A 36 -0.47 7.11 -16.39
C ALA A 36 -0.09 5.63 -16.18
N GLU A 37 1.10 5.23 -16.64
CA GLU A 37 1.61 3.88 -16.39
C GLU A 37 1.91 3.61 -14.90
N VAL A 38 2.44 4.59 -14.16
CA VAL A 38 2.55 4.49 -12.68
C VAL A 38 1.17 4.29 -12.04
N TYR A 39 0.15 5.02 -12.53
CA TYR A 39 -1.21 4.93 -12.02
C TYR A 39 -1.79 3.54 -12.24
N ASP A 40 -1.68 3.01 -13.44
CA ASP A 40 -2.15 1.67 -13.76
C ASP A 40 -1.45 0.61 -12.90
N ALA A 41 -0.14 0.76 -12.67
CA ALA A 41 0.66 -0.17 -11.88
C ALA A 41 0.39 -0.12 -10.37
N LEU A 42 0.00 1.04 -9.81
CA LEU A 42 -0.06 1.24 -8.35
C LEU A 42 -1.46 1.48 -7.79
N SER A 43 -2.42 1.94 -8.60
CA SER A 43 -3.76 2.35 -8.15
C SER A 43 -4.49 1.25 -7.38
N SER A 44 -4.42 -0.01 -7.84
CA SER A 44 -5.06 -1.16 -7.19
C SER A 44 -4.47 -1.46 -5.80
N GLY A 45 -3.14 -1.36 -5.65
CA GLY A 45 -2.43 -1.54 -4.38
C GLY A 45 -2.69 -0.40 -3.39
N VAL A 46 -2.70 0.84 -3.88
CA VAL A 46 -3.07 2.03 -3.10
C VAL A 46 -4.51 1.91 -2.62
N PHE A 47 -5.45 1.60 -3.51
CA PHE A 47 -6.85 1.40 -3.17
C PHE A 47 -7.04 0.28 -2.15
N GLY A 48 -6.39 -0.87 -2.34
CA GLY A 48 -6.42 -1.97 -1.38
C GLY A 48 -5.92 -1.56 0.01
N THR A 49 -4.89 -0.71 0.06
CA THR A 49 -4.33 -0.18 1.32
C THR A 49 -5.31 0.77 2.00
N CYS A 50 -5.90 1.71 1.24
CA CYS A 50 -6.91 2.63 1.75
C CYS A 50 -8.16 1.88 2.23
N LEU A 51 -8.65 0.90 1.47
CA LEU A 51 -9.81 0.09 1.82
C LEU A 51 -9.59 -0.72 3.09
N ALA A 52 -8.40 -1.28 3.28
CA ALA A 52 -8.08 -2.05 4.48
C ALA A 52 -8.14 -1.20 5.76
N VAL A 53 -7.74 0.08 5.67
CA VAL A 53 -7.76 1.02 6.80
C VAL A 53 -9.13 1.64 7.01
N LEU A 54 -9.79 2.09 5.93
CA LEU A 54 -11.04 2.86 6.00
C LEU A 54 -12.29 1.97 6.11
N ARG A 55 -12.22 0.73 5.61
CA ARG A 55 -13.34 -0.23 5.56
C ARG A 55 -14.61 0.31 4.88
N ASP A 56 -14.43 1.28 4.00
CA ASP A 56 -15.47 1.96 3.24
C ASP A 56 -14.92 2.20 1.83
N ARG A 57 -15.64 1.72 0.82
CA ARG A 57 -15.18 1.76 -0.58
C ARG A 57 -15.18 3.17 -1.15
N ASP A 58 -16.16 4.00 -0.81
CA ASP A 58 -16.30 5.34 -1.35
C ASP A 58 -15.21 6.24 -0.77
N HIS A 59 -15.01 6.17 0.54
CA HIS A 59 -13.89 6.86 1.21
C HIS A 59 -12.52 6.35 0.74
N ALA A 60 -12.37 5.05 0.49
CA ALA A 60 -11.12 4.51 -0.04
C ALA A 60 -10.82 4.99 -1.45
N ALA A 61 -11.83 5.10 -2.31
CA ALA A 61 -11.67 5.64 -3.66
C ALA A 61 -11.27 7.13 -3.63
N GLU A 62 -11.91 7.94 -2.79
CA GLU A 62 -11.56 9.35 -2.59
C GLU A 62 -10.10 9.50 -2.14
N VAL A 63 -9.70 8.79 -1.09
CA VAL A 63 -8.34 8.85 -0.55
C VAL A 63 -7.31 8.32 -1.55
N THR A 64 -7.65 7.31 -2.35
CA THR A 64 -6.77 6.81 -3.42
C THR A 64 -6.45 7.91 -4.42
N GLN A 65 -7.45 8.68 -4.87
CA GLN A 65 -7.24 9.78 -5.80
C GLN A 65 -6.33 10.86 -5.19
N GLU A 66 -6.57 11.23 -3.92
CA GLU A 66 -5.70 12.19 -3.22
C GLU A 66 -4.25 11.71 -3.13
N VAL A 67 -4.04 10.42 -2.84
CA VAL A 67 -2.72 9.80 -2.76
C VAL A 67 -2.01 9.82 -4.11
N MET A 68 -2.71 9.50 -5.20
CA MET A 68 -2.12 9.56 -6.54
C MET A 68 -1.77 10.99 -6.93
N LEU A 69 -2.62 11.97 -6.62
CA LEU A 69 -2.32 13.39 -6.83
C LEU A 69 -1.12 13.86 -6.00
N GLU A 70 -1.01 13.45 -4.74
CA GLU A 70 0.15 13.75 -3.90
C GLU A 70 1.41 13.06 -4.44
N LEU A 71 1.32 11.82 -4.91
CA LEU A 71 2.43 11.09 -5.52
C LEU A 71 2.97 11.82 -6.75
N TRP A 72 2.10 12.26 -7.68
CA TRP A 72 2.49 13.08 -8.83
C TRP A 72 3.20 14.38 -8.39
N ARG A 73 2.58 15.14 -7.47
CA ARG A 73 3.13 16.42 -6.99
C ARG A 73 4.47 16.27 -6.28
N THR A 74 4.71 15.13 -5.67
CA THR A 74 5.92 14.86 -4.89
C THR A 74 6.93 13.99 -5.63
N ALA A 75 6.61 13.48 -6.82
CA ALA A 75 7.48 12.64 -7.64
C ALA A 75 8.92 13.19 -7.79
N PRO A 76 9.17 14.52 -7.93
CA PRO A 76 10.54 15.07 -7.93
C PRO A 76 11.37 14.83 -6.66
N ARG A 77 10.75 14.40 -5.57
CA ARG A 77 11.42 14.05 -4.31
C ARG A 77 11.70 12.55 -4.19
N PHE A 78 11.28 11.74 -5.16
CA PHE A 78 11.57 10.32 -5.19
C PHE A 78 13.09 10.09 -5.31
N ASP A 79 13.60 9.16 -4.52
CA ASP A 79 14.99 8.71 -4.59
C ASP A 79 14.99 7.19 -4.44
N ARG A 80 15.27 6.49 -5.54
CA ARG A 80 15.31 5.01 -5.59
C ARG A 80 16.25 4.40 -4.54
N ARG A 81 17.25 5.13 -4.06
CA ARG A 81 18.18 4.67 -3.01
C ARG A 81 17.54 4.61 -1.63
N ARG A 82 16.41 5.30 -1.42
CA ARG A 82 15.67 5.35 -0.14
C ARG A 82 14.53 4.34 -0.09
N GLY A 83 14.20 3.69 -1.20
CA GLY A 83 13.15 2.69 -1.34
C GLY A 83 12.45 2.78 -2.69
N SER A 84 11.70 1.74 -3.06
CA SER A 84 10.98 1.68 -4.32
C SER A 84 9.75 2.60 -4.37
N ALA A 85 9.37 3.01 -5.58
CA ALA A 85 8.17 3.82 -5.85
C ALA A 85 6.91 3.16 -5.29
N ARG A 86 6.78 1.85 -5.46
CA ARG A 86 5.67 1.05 -4.90
C ARG A 86 5.63 1.18 -3.37
N THR A 87 6.75 0.97 -2.67
CA THR A 87 6.80 1.07 -1.21
C THR A 87 6.42 2.47 -0.74
N TRP A 88 6.90 3.49 -1.44
CA TRP A 88 6.61 4.87 -1.12
C TRP A 88 5.11 5.20 -1.30
N ALA A 89 4.51 4.81 -2.42
CA ALA A 89 3.09 5.01 -2.69
C ALA A 89 2.18 4.31 -1.66
N LEU A 90 2.49 3.06 -1.30
CA LEU A 90 1.71 2.32 -0.29
C LEU A 90 1.87 2.93 1.11
N THR A 91 3.06 3.42 1.44
CA THR A 91 3.30 4.14 2.70
C THR A 91 2.49 5.44 2.76
N LEU A 92 2.47 6.17 1.65
CA LEU A 92 1.68 7.38 1.52
C LEU A 92 0.18 7.11 1.66
N ALA A 93 -0.31 6.06 1.00
CA ALA A 93 -1.69 5.59 1.06
C ALA A 93 -2.12 5.29 2.50
N HIS A 94 -1.32 4.50 3.22
CA HIS A 94 -1.59 4.17 4.61
C HIS A 94 -1.64 5.41 5.50
N ARG A 95 -0.66 6.32 5.37
CA ARG A 95 -0.64 7.57 6.14
C ARG A 95 -1.91 8.38 5.91
N ARG A 96 -2.28 8.59 4.65
CA ARG A 96 -3.46 9.39 4.28
C ARG A 96 -4.77 8.76 4.79
N ALA A 97 -4.88 7.44 4.69
CA ALA A 97 -6.04 6.71 5.21
C ALA A 97 -6.15 6.83 6.74
N VAL A 98 -5.04 6.69 7.47
CA VAL A 98 -5.02 6.90 8.94
C VAL A 98 -5.38 8.33 9.31
N ASP A 99 -4.87 9.33 8.59
CA ASP A 99 -5.21 10.72 8.84
C ASP A 99 -6.71 10.99 8.61
N ARG A 100 -7.32 10.35 7.61
CA ARG A 100 -8.78 10.41 7.39
C ARG A 100 -9.57 9.79 8.54
N VAL A 101 -9.17 8.60 9.03
CA VAL A 101 -9.78 7.98 10.22
C VAL A 101 -9.73 8.92 11.43
N ARG A 102 -8.57 9.56 11.66
CA ARG A 102 -8.39 10.51 12.76
C ARG A 102 -9.26 11.75 12.61
N SER A 103 -9.39 12.30 11.40
CA SER A 103 -10.28 13.45 11.15
C SER A 103 -11.72 13.12 11.50
N VAL A 104 -12.21 11.97 11.03
CA VAL A 104 -13.58 11.50 11.30
C VAL A 104 -13.80 11.23 12.79
N GLN A 105 -12.82 10.63 13.48
CA GLN A 105 -12.90 10.44 14.94
C GLN A 105 -12.89 11.76 15.70
N ALA A 106 -12.07 12.73 15.29
CA ALA A 106 -12.02 14.05 15.91
C ALA A 106 -13.30 14.86 15.67
N GLU A 107 -13.91 14.75 14.49
CA GLU A 107 -15.25 15.26 14.20
C GLU A 107 -16.30 14.61 15.09
N ARG A 108 -16.30 13.27 15.17
CA ARG A 108 -17.20 12.53 16.07
C ARG A 108 -17.01 12.87 17.53
N VAL A 109 -15.79 13.06 18.04
CA VAL A 109 -15.56 13.46 19.45
C VAL A 109 -16.05 14.88 19.72
N ARG A 110 -15.96 15.78 18.73
CA ARG A 110 -16.56 17.12 18.82
C ARG A 110 -18.08 17.05 18.82
N ASP A 111 -18.65 16.15 18.01
CA ASP A 111 -20.09 15.94 17.91
C ASP A 111 -20.66 15.09 19.07
N GLN A 112 -19.87 14.20 19.68
CA GLN A 112 -20.20 13.29 20.80
C GLN A 112 -20.25 13.98 22.16
N ARG A 113 -20.31 15.33 22.20
CA ARG A 113 -21.15 15.99 23.21
C ARG A 113 -22.65 15.66 23.02
N VAL A 114 -23.01 14.94 21.95
CA VAL A 114 -24.32 14.36 21.66
C VAL A 114 -24.12 12.93 21.10
N MET A 115 -24.19 11.96 22.02
CA MET A 115 -24.54 10.54 21.80
C MET A 115 -23.54 9.60 21.09
N ASP A 116 -23.18 8.55 21.83
CA ASP A 116 -22.37 7.40 21.43
C ASP A 116 -23.02 6.53 20.33
N ALA A 117 -22.22 6.03 19.38
CA ALA A 117 -22.49 4.72 18.78
C ALA A 117 -21.27 4.07 18.10
N HIS A 118 -21.01 2.85 18.54
CA HIS A 118 -20.30 1.71 17.97
C HIS A 118 -20.19 1.60 16.45
N LEU A 119 -19.09 1.00 15.95
CA LEU A 119 -19.13 0.07 14.80
C LEU A 119 -18.01 -0.98 14.88
N GLU A 120 -18.38 -2.25 15.09
CA GLU A 120 -17.69 -3.39 14.51
C GLU A 120 -18.64 -4.08 13.53
N ARG A 121 -18.20 -4.25 12.29
CA ARG A 121 -18.83 -5.15 11.31
C ARG A 121 -17.74 -5.75 10.41
N PRO A 122 -17.74 -7.07 10.18
CA PRO A 122 -16.83 -7.71 9.23
C PRO A 122 -17.43 -7.65 7.83
N PHE A 123 -16.66 -7.20 6.83
CA PHE A 123 -17.02 -7.34 5.42
C PHE A 123 -15.88 -7.91 4.61
N ASP A 124 -16.30 -8.71 3.64
CA ASP A 124 -15.55 -9.56 2.73
C ASP A 124 -14.61 -8.75 1.82
N VAL A 125 -13.39 -9.24 1.66
CA VAL A 125 -12.36 -8.58 0.84
C VAL A 125 -12.65 -8.95 -0.62
N VAL A 126 -13.20 -8.00 -1.37
CA VAL A 126 -13.45 -8.14 -2.81
C VAL A 126 -12.14 -8.52 -3.52
N ALA A 127 -12.20 -9.66 -4.20
CA ALA A 127 -11.16 -10.25 -5.01
C ALA A 127 -11.33 -9.81 -6.47
N GLU A 128 -10.31 -9.14 -7.00
CA GLU A 128 -9.91 -9.03 -8.40
C GLU A 128 -8.53 -8.32 -8.33
N GLU A 129 -7.45 -8.77 -8.96
CA GLU A 129 -7.27 -9.45 -10.25
C GLU A 129 -6.09 -10.45 -10.12
N VAL A 130 -5.95 -11.38 -11.07
CA VAL A 130 -5.21 -12.66 -10.95
C VAL A 130 -3.73 -12.51 -10.56
N GLU A 131 -3.09 -11.37 -10.83
CA GLU A 131 -1.70 -11.10 -10.44
C GLU A 131 -1.57 -10.61 -8.97
N GLY A 132 -2.56 -9.87 -8.46
CA GLY A 132 -2.62 -9.46 -7.05
C GLY A 132 -3.06 -10.59 -6.10
N THR A 133 -3.64 -11.67 -6.63
CA THR A 133 -4.12 -12.80 -5.83
C THR A 133 -2.98 -13.63 -5.25
N MET A 134 -1.89 -13.79 -6.01
CA MET A 134 -0.69 -14.50 -5.57
C MET A 134 0.06 -13.71 -4.49
N ASP A 135 0.21 -12.39 -4.66
CA ASP A 135 0.80 -11.51 -3.65
C ASP A 135 -0.04 -11.50 -2.35
N ARG A 136 -1.37 -11.41 -2.45
CA ARG A 136 -2.27 -11.44 -1.28
C ARG A 136 -2.24 -12.79 -0.54
N ALA A 137 -2.18 -13.90 -1.26
CA ALA A 137 -2.06 -15.23 -0.64
C ALA A 137 -0.74 -15.38 0.10
N ARG A 138 0.36 -14.93 -0.50
CA ARG A 138 1.69 -14.96 0.09
C ARG A 138 1.80 -14.05 1.31
N VAL A 139 1.24 -12.84 1.26
CA VAL A 139 1.14 -11.94 2.43
C VAL A 139 0.34 -12.58 3.56
N ARG A 140 -0.81 -13.20 3.28
CA ARG A 140 -1.60 -13.92 4.30
C ARG A 140 -0.82 -15.08 4.92
N GLN A 141 -0.10 -15.84 4.10
CA GLN A 141 0.77 -16.93 4.58
C GLN A 141 1.89 -16.40 5.48
N CYS A 142 2.58 -15.33 5.07
CA CYS A 142 3.65 -14.73 5.86
C CYS A 142 3.14 -14.09 7.17
N LEU A 143 1.95 -13.49 7.16
CA LEU A 143 1.27 -13.02 8.37
C LEU A 143 1.01 -14.18 9.34
N GLY A 144 0.59 -15.34 8.82
CA GLY A 144 0.44 -16.57 9.63
C GLY A 144 1.74 -17.09 10.24
N GLY A 145 2.91 -16.68 9.73
CA GLY A 145 4.23 -17.04 10.26
C GLY A 145 4.74 -16.15 11.38
N LEU A 146 4.01 -15.09 11.75
CA LEU A 146 4.33 -14.19 12.86
C LEU A 146 3.96 -14.81 14.21
N THR A 147 4.61 -14.37 15.29
CA THR A 147 4.10 -14.72 16.64
C THR A 147 2.74 -14.06 16.86
N PRO A 148 1.86 -14.61 17.72
CA PRO A 148 0.53 -14.03 17.96
C PRO A 148 0.59 -12.55 18.33
N THR A 149 1.57 -12.15 19.15
CA THR A 149 1.75 -10.77 19.58
C THR A 149 2.30 -9.85 18.50
N GLN A 150 3.12 -10.36 17.57
CA GLN A 150 3.57 -9.62 16.40
C GLN A 150 2.42 -9.47 15.40
N HIS A 151 1.71 -10.55 15.11
CA HIS A 151 0.56 -10.55 14.21
C HIS A 151 -0.51 -9.56 14.69
N GLU A 152 -0.91 -9.65 15.96
CA GLU A 152 -1.91 -8.75 16.54
C GLU A 152 -1.47 -7.29 16.49
N ALA A 153 -0.24 -6.98 16.88
CA ALA A 153 0.27 -5.61 16.84
C ALA A 153 0.37 -5.05 15.41
N VAL A 154 0.84 -5.87 14.45
CA VAL A 154 0.92 -5.50 13.03
C VAL A 154 -0.47 -5.27 12.47
N VAL A 155 -1.42 -6.17 12.73
CA VAL A 155 -2.78 -6.07 12.20
C VAL A 155 -3.49 -4.84 12.76
N LEU A 156 -3.41 -4.60 14.07
CA LEU A 156 -4.05 -3.42 14.67
C LEU A 156 -3.45 -2.12 14.15
N ALA A 157 -2.12 -2.05 13.98
CA ALA A 157 -1.45 -0.84 13.51
C ALA A 157 -1.65 -0.59 12.01
N TYR A 158 -1.51 -1.61 11.17
CA TYR A 158 -1.56 -1.45 9.71
C TYR A 158 -2.96 -1.58 9.11
N TYR A 159 -3.82 -2.43 9.67
CA TYR A 159 -5.16 -2.73 9.15
C TYR A 159 -6.30 -2.30 10.10
N GLY A 160 -5.99 -2.03 11.36
CA GLY A 160 -6.95 -1.50 12.33
C GLY A 160 -7.10 0.02 12.28
N GLY A 161 -6.25 0.71 11.50
CA GLY A 161 -6.20 2.18 11.45
C GLY A 161 -5.76 2.83 12.76
N ARG A 162 -5.16 2.05 13.68
CA ARG A 162 -4.80 2.50 15.03
C ARG A 162 -3.38 3.02 15.08
N THR A 163 -3.17 4.08 15.84
CA THR A 163 -1.83 4.58 16.17
C THR A 163 -1.10 3.60 17.08
N TYR A 164 0.23 3.64 17.11
CA TYR A 164 1.01 2.80 18.05
C TYR A 164 0.64 3.04 19.51
N ARG A 165 0.10 4.22 19.85
CA ARG A 165 -0.43 4.52 21.18
C ARG A 165 -1.77 3.83 21.41
N GLU A 166 -2.70 3.92 20.48
CA GLU A 166 -4.00 3.24 20.58
C GLU A 166 -3.86 1.71 20.57
N VAL A 167 -2.89 1.18 19.84
CA VAL A 167 -2.53 -0.25 19.90
C VAL A 167 -1.96 -0.60 21.28
N ALA A 168 -1.09 0.25 21.84
CA ALA A 168 -0.55 0.06 23.19
C ALA A 168 -1.64 0.09 24.26
N ASP A 169 -2.56 1.04 24.16
CA ASP A 169 -3.71 1.17 25.06
C ASP A 169 -4.63 -0.05 24.96
N GLN A 170 -4.97 -0.48 23.74
CA GLN A 170 -5.82 -1.67 23.52
C GLN A 170 -5.16 -2.96 24.01
N LEU A 171 -3.86 -3.12 23.78
CA LEU A 171 -3.12 -4.32 24.18
C LEU A 171 -2.62 -4.25 25.63
N ALA A 172 -2.96 -3.20 26.38
CA ALA A 172 -2.46 -2.93 27.72
C ALA A 172 -0.93 -3.13 27.84
N THR A 173 -0.18 -2.67 26.85
CA THR A 173 1.28 -2.85 26.77
C THR A 173 1.99 -1.54 26.45
N PRO A 174 3.24 -1.34 26.90
CA PRO A 174 3.95 -0.09 26.61
C PRO A 174 4.12 0.18 25.11
N VAL A 175 4.02 1.45 24.70
CA VAL A 175 4.23 1.89 23.30
C VAL A 175 5.58 1.42 22.74
N ALA A 176 6.62 1.36 23.58
CA ALA A 176 7.93 0.85 23.19
C ALA A 176 7.86 -0.64 22.79
N THR A 177 7.10 -1.45 23.52
CA THR A 177 6.88 -2.87 23.23
C THR A 177 6.08 -3.05 21.94
N VAL A 178 5.04 -2.24 21.73
CA VAL A 178 4.26 -2.26 20.48
C VAL A 178 5.14 -1.91 19.27
N LYS A 179 5.96 -0.86 19.38
CA LYS A 179 6.93 -0.48 18.33
C LYS A 179 7.86 -1.62 17.97
N THR A 180 8.39 -2.33 18.97
CA THR A 180 9.28 -3.47 18.74
C THR A 180 8.55 -4.64 18.12
N ARG A 181 7.35 -5.02 18.61
CA ARG A 181 6.53 -6.09 18.01
C ARG A 181 6.19 -5.81 16.55
N ILE A 182 5.83 -4.57 16.22
CA ILE A 182 5.54 -4.16 14.85
C ILE A 182 6.81 -4.22 14.00
N ARG A 183 7.93 -3.66 14.48
CA ARG A 183 9.21 -3.70 13.75
C ARG A 183 9.64 -5.13 13.45
N ASP A 184 9.62 -6.01 14.45
CA ASP A 184 10.06 -7.40 14.31
C ASP A 184 9.10 -8.19 13.41
N GLY A 185 7.80 -7.92 13.51
CA GLY A 185 6.79 -8.48 12.60
C GLY A 185 7.04 -8.05 11.15
N LEU A 186 7.29 -6.77 10.89
CA LEU A 186 7.56 -6.26 9.54
C LEU A 186 8.88 -6.82 8.96
N ILE A 187 9.92 -6.97 9.78
CA ILE A 187 11.17 -7.62 9.38
C ILE A 187 10.89 -9.05 8.92
N ARG A 188 10.17 -9.82 9.74
CA ARG A 188 9.83 -11.21 9.44
C ARG A 188 8.93 -11.36 8.22
N LEU A 189 8.00 -10.43 8.01
CA LEU A 189 7.19 -10.36 6.79
C LEU A 189 8.03 -10.09 5.55
N ARG A 190 8.96 -9.12 5.61
CA ARG A 190 9.88 -8.84 4.50
C ARG A 190 10.71 -10.06 4.15
N ASP A 191 11.29 -10.72 5.15
CA ASP A 191 12.16 -11.88 4.96
C ASP A 191 11.36 -13.07 4.36
N CYS A 192 10.11 -13.27 4.79
CA CYS A 192 9.20 -14.28 4.24
C CYS A 192 8.75 -13.98 2.80
N LEU A 193 8.52 -12.70 2.49
CA LEU A 193 8.10 -12.26 1.15
C LEU A 193 9.25 -12.21 0.14
N GLY A 194 10.50 -12.36 0.59
CA GLY A 194 11.68 -12.36 -0.30
C GLY A 194 11.88 -11.02 -1.02
N VAL A 195 11.47 -9.92 -0.40
CA VAL A 195 11.69 -8.56 -0.93
C VAL A 195 13.14 -8.19 -0.62
N GLU A 196 14.08 -8.66 -1.44
CA GLU A 196 15.47 -8.21 -1.44
C GLU A 196 15.62 -6.88 -2.19
N ARG A 197 16.59 -6.08 -1.77
CA ARG A 197 16.77 -4.65 -2.11
C ARG A 197 16.82 -4.35 -3.61
#